data_AF-A0A382WTU9-F1
#
_entry.id   AF-A0A382WTU9-F1
#
_cell.length_a   1.000
_cell.length_b   1.000
_cell.length_c   1.000
_cell.angle_alpha   90.00
_cell.angle_beta   90.00
_cell.angle_gamma   90.00
#
_symmetry.space_group_name_H-M   'P 1'
#
loop_
_entity.id
_entity.type
_entity.pdbx_description
1 polymer ?
#
loop_
_entity_poly.entity_id
_entity_poly.type
_entity_poly.pdbx_seq_one_letter_code
_entity_poly.pdbx_strand_id
1 'polypeptide(L)'
;DPPGFRKFFVDDKKTGILINGSPDVFFIRKDGKLLIVDYKTSKLTDGQQKLMPQYEVQLNAYAFIARGISDKMVRRHPHVFGDKLVESQTEQNREWEVYKAAEREARAAIEGRPPSALDGVALALPALMRSDKLQRRAARVGFDWPDIAPVIDKVVEEIEEVRAELSDDGSADARIDEIGDLLFACVNLARHAGVDPEAALRRANQKFEHRFRGVETALAAENKSTGSASLDEMEGHWQQQKLKDKERKKK
;
A
#
# COMPACT_ATOMS: atom_id res chain seq x y z
N ASP A 1 14.98 -26.52 -14.53
CA ASP A 1 14.80 -25.65 -13.35
C ASP A 1 14.61 -24.21 -13.71
N PRO A 2 13.42 -23.62 -13.45
CA PRO A 2 13.31 -22.19 -13.37
C PRO A 2 13.87 -21.71 -12.00
N PRO A 3 14.73 -20.68 -12.00
CA PRO A 3 15.34 -20.17 -10.78
C PRO A 3 14.38 -19.22 -10.06
N GLY A 4 14.21 -19.43 -8.75
CA GLY A 4 13.83 -18.35 -7.84
C GLY A 4 12.52 -18.51 -7.07
N PHE A 5 12.43 -19.53 -6.22
CA PHE A 5 11.62 -19.42 -5.00
C PHE A 5 12.54 -19.72 -3.82
N ARG A 6 12.87 -18.68 -3.05
CA ARG A 6 13.83 -18.79 -1.94
C ARG A 6 13.17 -19.51 -0.77
N LYS A 7 13.86 -20.55 -0.27
CA LYS A 7 13.56 -21.27 0.98
C LYS A 7 13.20 -20.28 2.08
N PHE A 8 12.11 -20.54 2.79
CA PHE A 8 11.79 -19.84 4.03
C PHE A 8 12.17 -20.68 5.25
N PHE A 9 12.47 -20.02 6.36
CA PHE A 9 12.87 -20.62 7.62
C PHE A 9 12.25 -19.85 8.79
N VAL A 10 11.38 -20.50 9.55
CA VAL A 10 10.74 -19.92 10.73
C VAL A 10 10.80 -20.91 11.89
N ASP A 11 11.30 -20.45 13.03
CA ASP A 11 11.45 -21.20 14.28
C ASP A 11 10.46 -20.66 15.33
N ASP A 12 9.40 -21.42 15.63
CA ASP A 12 8.44 -21.06 16.68
C ASP A 12 8.80 -21.75 17.99
N LYS A 13 9.45 -20.98 18.86
CA LYS A 13 9.94 -21.44 20.17
C LYS A 13 8.85 -21.79 21.17
N LYS A 14 7.59 -21.43 20.92
CA LYS A 14 6.48 -21.70 21.84
C LYS A 14 5.87 -23.08 21.60
N THR A 15 5.90 -23.56 20.35
CA THR A 15 5.40 -24.87 19.95
C THR A 15 6.52 -25.88 19.68
N GLY A 16 7.76 -25.42 19.53
CA GLY A 16 8.92 -26.25 19.23
C GLY A 16 8.98 -26.70 17.77
N ILE A 17 8.20 -26.07 16.89
CA ILE A 17 8.04 -26.47 15.50
C ILE A 17 8.91 -25.59 14.60
N LEU A 18 9.72 -26.26 13.76
CA LEU A 18 10.56 -25.64 12.75
C LEU A 18 9.91 -25.79 11.37
N ILE A 19 9.61 -24.69 10.67
CA ILE A 19 8.95 -24.72 9.36
C ILE A 19 9.91 -24.28 8.26
N ASN A 20 10.12 -25.15 7.25
CA ASN A 20 10.87 -24.85 6.03
C ASN A 20 10.27 -25.56 4.79
N GLY A 21 10.23 -24.96 3.59
CA GLY A 21 9.56 -25.58 2.41
C GLY A 21 9.77 -24.93 1.03
N SER A 22 9.39 -25.66 -0.05
CA SER A 22 9.19 -25.22 -1.46
C SER A 22 8.27 -26.24 -2.15
N PRO A 23 7.20 -25.83 -2.89
CA PRO A 23 6.18 -26.77 -3.41
C PRO A 23 6.61 -27.55 -4.67
N ASP A 24 6.22 -28.83 -4.76
CA ASP A 24 6.71 -29.78 -5.78
C ASP A 24 5.75 -30.08 -6.96
N VAL A 25 4.44 -30.38 -6.78
CA VAL A 25 3.51 -30.76 -7.88
C VAL A 25 2.05 -30.35 -7.64
N PHE A 26 1.28 -30.13 -8.73
CA PHE A 26 -0.17 -29.90 -8.75
C PHE A 26 -0.92 -30.97 -9.57
N PHE A 27 -2.09 -31.41 -9.09
CA PHE A 27 -3.03 -32.32 -9.79
C PHE A 27 -4.42 -31.69 -9.93
N ILE A 28 -5.18 -32.09 -10.96
CA ILE A 28 -6.60 -31.74 -11.14
C ILE A 28 -7.43 -33.03 -10.99
N ARG A 29 -8.31 -33.08 -10.00
CA ARG A 29 -9.22 -34.20 -9.73
C ARG A 29 -10.37 -34.22 -10.75
N LYS A 30 -11.02 -35.39 -10.89
CA LYS A 30 -12.16 -35.60 -11.80
C LYS A 30 -13.37 -34.70 -11.51
N ASP A 31 -13.49 -34.16 -10.30
CA ASP A 31 -14.50 -33.16 -9.91
C ASP A 31 -14.05 -31.71 -10.17
N GLY A 32 -12.96 -31.54 -10.93
CA GLY A 32 -12.39 -30.25 -11.30
C GLY A 32 -11.60 -29.56 -10.20
N LYS A 33 -11.47 -30.14 -9.00
CA LYS A 33 -10.72 -29.56 -7.88
C LYS A 33 -9.20 -29.73 -8.05
N LEU A 34 -8.43 -28.71 -7.68
CA LEU A 34 -6.97 -28.77 -7.66
C LEU A 34 -6.49 -29.40 -6.36
N LEU A 35 -5.60 -30.38 -6.46
CA LEU A 35 -4.88 -31.00 -5.36
C LEU A 35 -3.41 -30.61 -5.48
N ILE A 36 -2.91 -29.86 -4.52
CA ILE A 36 -1.48 -29.52 -4.42
C ILE A 36 -0.82 -30.62 -3.59
N VAL A 37 0.22 -31.25 -4.11
CA VAL A 37 1.02 -32.23 -3.39
C VAL A 37 2.37 -31.57 -3.12
N ASP A 38 2.55 -31.11 -1.88
CA ASP A 38 3.82 -30.59 -1.38
C ASP A 38 4.61 -31.76 -0.79
N TYR A 39 5.76 -32.13 -1.37
CA TYR A 39 6.56 -33.27 -0.92
C TYR A 39 7.52 -32.84 0.19
N LYS A 40 6.94 -32.30 1.28
CA LYS A 40 7.56 -32.39 2.60
C LYS A 40 6.72 -33.22 3.53
N THR A 41 6.45 -34.45 3.11
CA THR A 41 6.04 -35.50 4.03
C THR A 41 7.00 -36.69 3.87
N SER A 42 7.71 -36.93 4.96
CA SER A 42 8.26 -38.21 5.38
C SER A 42 7.48 -39.41 4.85
N LYS A 43 8.18 -40.51 4.55
CA LYS A 43 7.58 -41.82 4.24
C LYS A 43 6.36 -42.07 5.12
N LEU A 44 5.24 -42.46 4.49
CA LEU A 44 4.01 -42.84 5.18
C LEU A 44 4.31 -43.88 6.25
N THR A 45 4.23 -43.47 7.51
CA THR A 45 4.35 -44.36 8.68
C THR A 45 2.99 -44.53 9.34
N ASP A 46 2.77 -45.62 10.08
CA ASP A 46 1.48 -45.92 10.73
C ASP A 46 0.98 -44.80 11.68
N GLY A 47 1.89 -43.96 12.19
CA GLY A 47 1.54 -42.79 13.01
C GLY A 47 0.91 -41.63 12.23
N GLN A 48 1.20 -41.50 10.93
CA GLN A 48 0.70 -40.40 10.10
C GLN A 48 -0.73 -40.62 9.59
N GLN A 49 -1.23 -41.86 9.56
CA GLN A 49 -2.64 -42.15 9.27
C GLN A 49 -3.58 -41.38 10.20
N LYS A 50 -3.17 -41.20 11.47
CA LYS A 50 -3.93 -40.43 12.47
C LYS A 50 -3.96 -38.92 12.19
N LEU A 51 -2.99 -38.41 11.43
CA LEU A 51 -2.86 -36.99 11.07
C LEU A 51 -3.46 -36.65 9.70
N MET A 52 -3.87 -37.66 8.91
CA MET A 52 -4.45 -37.48 7.57
C MET A 52 -5.66 -36.53 7.56
N PRO A 53 -6.58 -36.54 8.54
CA PRO A 53 -7.69 -35.59 8.55
C PRO A 53 -7.22 -34.13 8.64
N GLN A 54 -6.18 -33.83 9.43
CA GLN A 54 -5.63 -32.47 9.53
C GLN A 54 -4.97 -32.02 8.22
N TYR A 55 -4.18 -32.91 7.58
CA TYR A 55 -3.58 -32.62 6.28
C TYR A 55 -4.64 -32.41 5.20
N GLU A 56 -5.71 -33.20 5.19
CA GLU A 56 -6.80 -33.05 4.23
C GLU A 56 -7.53 -31.71 4.41
N VAL A 57 -7.80 -31.29 5.66
CA VAL A 57 -8.38 -29.97 5.94
C VAL A 57 -7.47 -28.85 5.46
N GLN A 58 -6.16 -28.95 5.72
CA GLN A 58 -5.18 -27.95 5.29
C GLN A 58 -5.10 -27.85 3.75
N LEU A 59 -5.01 -28.99 3.05
CA LEU A 59 -4.95 -29.05 1.60
C LEU A 59 -6.24 -28.54 0.95
N ASN A 60 -7.40 -28.88 1.52
CA ASN A 60 -8.69 -28.37 1.08
C ASN A 60 -8.80 -26.85 1.27
N ALA A 61 -8.29 -26.31 2.37
CA ALA A 61 -8.24 -24.87 2.60
C ALA A 61 -7.36 -24.16 1.56
N TYR A 62 -6.17 -24.69 1.24
CA TYR A 62 -5.32 -24.14 0.19
C TYR A 62 -5.97 -24.22 -1.19
N ALA A 63 -6.60 -25.35 -1.54
CA ALA A 63 -7.32 -25.49 -2.80
C ALA A 63 -8.48 -24.50 -2.91
N PHE A 64 -9.21 -24.27 -1.81
CA PHE A 64 -10.29 -23.29 -1.76
C PHE A 64 -9.78 -21.86 -1.94
N ILE A 65 -8.71 -21.48 -1.24
CA ILE A 65 -8.07 -20.16 -1.38
C ILE A 65 -7.53 -19.96 -2.80
N ALA A 66 -6.80 -20.94 -3.34
CA ALA A 66 -6.21 -20.88 -4.67
C ALA A 66 -7.28 -20.74 -5.76
N ARG A 67 -8.38 -21.51 -5.66
CA ARG A 67 -9.53 -21.38 -6.55
C ARG A 67 -10.17 -20.00 -6.44
N GLY A 68 -10.45 -19.54 -5.21
CA GLY A 68 -11.04 -18.23 -4.99
C GLY A 68 -10.20 -17.08 -5.56
N ILE A 69 -8.87 -17.16 -5.43
CA ILE A 69 -7.94 -16.18 -6.03
C ILE A 69 -7.92 -16.32 -7.55
N SER A 70 -7.84 -17.54 -8.09
CA SER A 70 -7.82 -17.80 -9.54
C SER A 70 -9.10 -17.29 -10.22
N ASP A 71 -10.26 -17.67 -9.70
CA ASP A 71 -11.56 -17.24 -10.25
C ASP A 71 -11.70 -15.71 -10.20
N LYS A 72 -11.21 -15.10 -9.10
CA LYS A 72 -11.17 -13.65 -8.95
C LYS A 72 -10.20 -12.98 -9.93
N MET A 73 -9.05 -13.58 -10.20
CA MET A 73 -8.07 -13.08 -11.17
C MET A 73 -8.64 -13.14 -12.59
N VAL A 74 -9.26 -14.26 -12.98
CA VAL A 74 -9.93 -14.43 -14.28
C VAL A 74 -11.07 -13.43 -14.44
N ARG A 75 -11.96 -13.32 -13.43
CA ARG A 75 -13.10 -12.39 -13.46
C ARG A 75 -12.68 -10.92 -13.59
N ARG A 76 -11.59 -10.52 -12.92
CA ARG A 76 -11.11 -9.13 -12.91
C ARG A 76 -10.24 -8.77 -14.11
N HIS A 77 -9.76 -9.76 -14.86
CA HIS A 77 -8.88 -9.55 -16.01
C HIS A 77 -9.37 -10.32 -17.25
N PRO A 78 -10.60 -10.06 -17.72
CA PRO A 78 -11.13 -10.72 -18.92
C PRO A 78 -10.31 -10.43 -20.18
N HIS A 79 -9.48 -9.38 -20.17
CA HIS A 79 -8.54 -9.03 -21.24
C HIS A 79 -7.23 -9.83 -21.21
N VAL A 80 -6.88 -10.44 -20.07
CA VAL A 80 -5.73 -11.36 -19.98
C VAL A 80 -6.18 -12.80 -20.19
N PHE A 81 -7.35 -13.17 -19.68
CA PHE A 81 -7.80 -14.56 -19.58
C PHE A 81 -9.02 -14.91 -20.43
N GLY A 82 -9.57 -13.98 -21.21
CA GLY A 82 -10.70 -14.20 -22.11
C GLY A 82 -10.50 -13.52 -23.46
N ASP A 83 -11.53 -13.55 -24.31
CA ASP A 83 -11.44 -13.09 -25.71
C ASP A 83 -11.67 -11.57 -25.88
N LYS A 84 -11.83 -10.83 -24.78
CA LYS A 84 -12.19 -9.41 -24.81
C LYS A 84 -10.94 -8.55 -24.99
N LEU A 85 -10.74 -8.01 -26.19
CA LEU A 85 -9.73 -6.97 -26.44
C LEU A 85 -10.14 -5.69 -25.70
N VAL A 86 -9.23 -5.15 -24.90
CA VAL A 86 -9.40 -3.86 -24.23
C VAL A 86 -8.40 -2.89 -24.85
N GLU A 87 -8.91 -1.82 -25.45
CA GLU A 87 -8.14 -0.94 -26.33
C GLU A 87 -7.25 0.06 -25.56
N SER A 88 -7.46 0.23 -24.24
CA SER A 88 -6.66 1.13 -23.42
C SER A 88 -6.57 0.74 -21.93
N GLN A 89 -5.49 1.18 -21.27
CA GLN A 89 -5.29 1.05 -19.82
C GLN A 89 -6.41 1.72 -19.00
N THR A 90 -6.96 2.82 -19.53
CA THR A 90 -8.06 3.56 -18.90
C THR A 90 -9.33 2.73 -18.86
N GLU A 91 -9.65 2.06 -19.97
CA GLU A 91 -10.82 1.19 -20.06
C GLU A 91 -10.67 -0.06 -19.19
N GLN A 92 -9.47 -0.65 -19.16
CA GLN A 92 -9.12 -1.75 -18.27
C GLN A 92 -9.37 -1.38 -16.79
N ASN A 93 -8.93 -0.20 -16.37
CA ASN A 93 -9.12 0.31 -15.01
C ASN A 93 -10.61 0.54 -14.69
N ARG A 94 -11.38 1.04 -15.66
CA ARG A 94 -12.84 1.25 -15.50
C ARG A 94 -13.57 -0.08 -15.27
N GLU A 95 -13.34 -1.06 -16.13
CA GLU A 95 -13.95 -2.39 -16.03
C GLU A 95 -13.56 -3.09 -14.72
N TRP A 96 -12.29 -3.01 -14.33
CA TRP A 96 -11.80 -3.55 -13.05
C TRP A 96 -12.53 -2.95 -11.84
N GLU A 97 -12.84 -1.65 -11.87
CA GLU A 97 -13.60 -1.00 -10.81
C GLU A 97 -15.09 -1.38 -10.81
N VAL A 98 -15.69 -1.65 -11.97
CA VAL A 98 -17.07 -2.20 -12.06
C VAL A 98 -17.14 -3.55 -11.35
N TYR A 99 -16.22 -4.47 -11.62
CA TYR A 99 -16.18 -5.76 -10.93
C TYR A 99 -15.96 -5.62 -9.43
N LYS A 100 -15.14 -4.66 -9.00
CA LYS A 100 -14.96 -4.37 -7.57
C LYS A 100 -16.19 -3.75 -6.91
N ALA A 101 -16.99 -2.98 -7.63
CA ALA A 101 -18.23 -2.43 -7.10
C ALA A 101 -19.24 -3.57 -6.82
N ALA A 102 -19.49 -4.44 -7.79
CA ALA A 102 -20.37 -5.58 -7.64
C ALA A 102 -19.94 -6.55 -6.52
N GLU A 103 -18.63 -6.80 -6.38
CA GLU A 103 -18.09 -7.60 -5.26
C GLU A 103 -18.39 -6.98 -3.89
N ARG A 104 -18.39 -5.64 -3.78
CA ARG A 104 -18.66 -4.95 -2.51
C ARG A 104 -20.14 -4.99 -2.16
N GLU A 105 -21.02 -4.81 -3.13
CA GLU A 105 -22.47 -4.93 -2.95
C GLU A 105 -22.84 -6.35 -2.49
N ALA A 106 -22.31 -7.37 -3.16
CA ALA A 106 -22.51 -8.77 -2.75
C ALA A 106 -22.01 -9.03 -1.33
N ARG A 107 -20.86 -8.45 -0.95
CA ARG A 107 -20.31 -8.59 0.41
C ARG A 107 -21.16 -7.87 1.45
N ALA A 108 -21.63 -6.65 1.18
CA ALA A 108 -22.50 -5.91 2.08
C ALA A 108 -23.84 -6.64 2.31
N ALA A 109 -24.39 -7.26 1.25
CA ALA A 109 -25.57 -8.10 1.34
C ALA A 109 -25.36 -9.34 2.24
N ILE A 110 -24.20 -10.01 2.13
CA ILE A 110 -23.82 -11.12 3.02
C ILE A 110 -23.67 -10.65 4.47
N GLU A 111 -23.11 -9.45 4.67
CA GLU A 111 -22.91 -8.84 5.99
C GLU A 111 -24.19 -8.20 6.57
N GLY A 112 -25.31 -8.23 5.86
CA GLY A 112 -26.61 -7.72 6.34
C GLY A 112 -26.65 -6.20 6.54
N ARG A 113 -25.81 -5.45 5.84
CA ARG A 113 -25.68 -3.99 5.97
C ARG A 113 -25.82 -3.29 4.62
N PRO A 114 -26.24 -2.01 4.58
CA PRO A 114 -26.27 -1.26 3.34
C PRO A 114 -24.84 -1.09 2.76
N PRO A 115 -24.69 -1.11 1.43
CA PRO A 115 -23.41 -0.83 0.78
C PRO A 115 -23.02 0.65 0.97
N SER A 116 -21.74 0.89 1.21
CA SER A 116 -21.16 2.24 1.31
C SER A 116 -20.28 2.54 0.10
N ALA A 117 -20.28 3.79 -0.37
CA ALA A 117 -19.35 4.25 -1.41
C ALA A 117 -17.88 3.97 -1.02
N LEU A 118 -17.58 4.05 0.28
CA LEU A 118 -16.26 3.88 0.87
C LEU A 118 -15.90 2.41 1.17
N ASP A 119 -16.79 1.45 0.91
CA ASP A 119 -16.52 0.04 1.17
C ASP A 119 -15.27 -0.46 0.43
N GLY A 120 -14.57 -1.41 1.06
CA GLY A 120 -13.41 -2.07 0.47
C GLY A 120 -12.11 -1.26 0.47
N VAL A 121 -12.07 -0.10 1.13
CA VAL A 121 -10.80 0.56 1.47
C VAL A 121 -10.18 -0.15 2.67
N ALA A 122 -9.03 -0.78 2.47
CA ALA A 122 -8.36 -1.56 3.50
C ALA A 122 -7.82 -0.66 4.63
N LEU A 123 -8.06 -1.05 5.88
CA LEU A 123 -7.60 -0.33 7.08
C LEU A 123 -6.08 -0.40 7.25
N ALA A 124 -5.44 -1.49 6.80
CA ALA A 124 -4.00 -1.70 6.91
C ALA A 124 -3.16 -0.89 5.90
N LEU A 125 -3.78 -0.02 5.10
CA LEU A 125 -3.05 0.84 4.18
C LEU A 125 -2.36 1.98 4.93
N PRO A 126 -1.18 2.43 4.47
CA PRO A 126 -0.59 3.69 4.93
C PRO A 126 -1.59 4.85 4.81
N ALA A 127 -1.51 5.82 5.72
CA ALA A 127 -2.51 6.87 5.87
C ALA A 127 -2.73 7.70 4.58
N LEU A 128 -1.66 8.08 3.86
CA LEU A 128 -1.77 8.84 2.61
C LEU A 128 -2.44 8.02 1.50
N MET A 129 -2.02 6.76 1.34
CA MET A 129 -2.66 5.85 0.38
C MET A 129 -4.13 5.59 0.70
N ARG A 130 -4.47 5.47 1.99
CA ARG A 130 -5.85 5.28 2.44
C ARG A 130 -6.68 6.53 2.13
N SER A 131 -6.15 7.71 2.41
CA SER A 131 -6.80 9.00 2.14
C SER A 131 -7.05 9.21 0.65
N ASP A 132 -6.05 8.98 -0.22
CA ASP A 132 -6.22 9.05 -1.68
C ASP A 132 -7.33 8.09 -2.16
N LYS A 133 -7.37 6.86 -1.63
CA LYS A 133 -8.43 5.92 -1.99
C LYS A 133 -9.82 6.34 -1.51
N LEU A 134 -9.93 6.89 -0.30
CA LEU A 134 -11.20 7.40 0.22
C LEU A 134 -11.72 8.54 -0.67
N GLN A 135 -10.86 9.50 -0.99
CA GLN A 135 -11.20 10.63 -1.87
C GLN A 135 -11.59 10.17 -3.28
N ARG A 136 -10.83 9.24 -3.88
CA ARG A 136 -11.20 8.63 -5.17
C ARG A 136 -12.50 7.84 -5.14
N ARG A 137 -12.93 7.33 -3.98
CA ARG A 137 -14.23 6.66 -3.82
C ARG A 137 -15.35 7.69 -3.72
N ALA A 138 -15.16 8.75 -2.94
CA ALA A 138 -16.10 9.86 -2.83
C ALA A 138 -16.32 10.55 -4.20
N ALA A 139 -15.24 10.79 -4.95
CA ALA A 139 -15.33 11.41 -6.27
C ALA A 139 -16.22 10.64 -7.27
N ARG A 140 -16.29 9.31 -7.15
CA ARG A 140 -17.11 8.47 -8.05
C ARG A 140 -18.60 8.65 -7.86
N VAL A 141 -19.03 9.12 -6.69
CA VAL A 141 -20.43 9.44 -6.41
C VAL A 141 -20.72 10.94 -6.60
N GLY A 142 -19.79 11.67 -7.24
CA GLY A 142 -19.94 13.10 -7.53
C GLY A 142 -19.45 14.02 -6.42
N PHE A 143 -18.87 13.50 -5.34
CA PHE A 143 -18.27 14.31 -4.28
C PHE A 143 -16.83 14.66 -4.63
N ASP A 144 -16.65 15.57 -5.59
CA ASP A 144 -15.35 16.09 -6.02
C ASP A 144 -15.47 17.51 -6.60
N TRP A 145 -14.38 18.26 -6.57
CA TRP A 145 -14.26 19.52 -7.30
C TRP A 145 -13.94 19.26 -8.77
N PRO A 146 -14.43 20.08 -9.71
CA PRO A 146 -14.10 19.93 -11.13
C PRO A 146 -12.70 20.44 -11.47
N ASP A 147 -12.18 21.40 -10.71
CA ASP A 147 -10.94 22.11 -10.97
C ASP A 147 -10.00 22.09 -9.76
N ILE A 148 -8.71 22.27 -10.01
CA ILE A 148 -7.68 22.25 -8.97
C ILE A 148 -7.63 23.54 -8.12
N ALA A 149 -8.13 24.66 -8.64
CA ALA A 149 -8.07 25.94 -7.92
C ALA A 149 -8.83 25.92 -6.58
N PRO A 150 -10.09 25.46 -6.51
CA PRO A 150 -10.79 25.27 -5.23
C PRO A 150 -10.07 24.34 -4.25
N VAL A 151 -9.30 23.37 -4.76
CA VAL A 151 -8.54 22.44 -3.92
C VAL A 151 -7.33 23.12 -3.29
N ILE A 152 -6.67 24.03 -4.03
CA ILE A 152 -5.59 24.86 -3.49
C ILE A 152 -6.16 25.82 -2.44
N ASP A 153 -7.29 26.47 -2.73
CA ASP A 153 -7.95 27.37 -1.78
C ASP A 153 -8.30 26.64 -0.48
N LYS A 154 -8.80 25.39 -0.56
CA LYS A 154 -9.05 24.58 0.62
C LYS A 154 -7.76 24.28 1.40
N VAL A 155 -6.64 23.96 0.75
CA VAL A 155 -5.36 23.79 1.48
C VAL A 155 -4.94 25.06 2.22
N VAL A 156 -5.20 26.24 1.64
CA VAL A 156 -4.92 27.52 2.31
C VAL A 156 -5.84 27.73 3.51
N GLU A 157 -7.13 27.41 3.38
CA GLU A 157 -8.11 27.44 4.48
C GLU A 157 -7.65 26.57 5.67
N GLU A 158 -7.27 25.32 5.44
CA GLU A 158 -6.79 24.40 6.48
C GLU A 158 -5.51 24.91 7.17
N ILE A 159 -4.64 25.63 6.45
CA ILE A 159 -3.45 26.25 7.06
C ILE A 159 -3.87 27.32 8.06
N GLU A 160 -4.90 28.12 7.75
CA GLU A 160 -5.38 29.16 8.64
C GLU A 160 -6.13 28.59 9.85
N GLU A 161 -6.87 27.47 9.69
CA GLU A 161 -7.48 26.72 10.80
C GLU A 161 -6.41 26.17 11.76
N VAL A 162 -5.35 25.53 11.21
CA VAL A 162 -4.19 25.11 12.00
C VAL A 162 -3.52 26.28 12.74
N ARG A 163 -3.41 27.46 12.11
CA ARG A 163 -2.81 28.64 12.76
C ARG A 163 -3.65 29.12 13.94
N ALA A 164 -4.97 29.11 13.84
CA ALA A 164 -5.86 29.49 14.91
C ALA A 164 -5.67 28.56 16.13
N GLU A 165 -5.72 27.25 15.92
CA GLU A 165 -5.56 26.26 17.00
C GLU A 165 -4.15 26.18 17.61
N LEU A 166 -3.13 26.67 16.89
CA LEU A 166 -1.76 26.81 17.43
C LEU A 166 -1.54 28.10 18.21
N SER A 167 -2.34 29.14 17.95
CA SER A 167 -2.19 30.47 18.57
C SER A 167 -3.04 30.60 19.84
N ASP A 168 -4.09 29.78 19.96
CA ASP A 168 -5.01 29.76 21.10
C ASP A 168 -4.65 28.65 22.12
N ASP A 169 -5.35 28.62 23.27
CA ASP A 169 -5.31 27.53 24.26
C ASP A 169 -5.99 26.23 23.74
N GLY A 170 -5.92 25.98 22.44
CA GLY A 170 -6.54 24.85 21.75
C GLY A 170 -6.18 23.53 22.40
N SER A 171 -7.14 22.61 22.43
CA SER A 171 -6.89 21.29 23.00
C SER A 171 -5.88 20.51 22.15
N ALA A 172 -5.20 19.53 22.75
CA ALA A 172 -4.33 18.65 21.98
C ALA A 172 -5.11 17.90 20.88
N ASP A 173 -6.38 17.58 21.12
CA ASP A 173 -7.24 16.90 20.17
C ASP A 173 -7.60 17.81 18.98
N ALA A 174 -7.93 19.08 19.24
CA ALA A 174 -8.21 20.06 18.17
C ALA A 174 -7.01 20.22 17.23
N ARG A 175 -5.79 20.32 17.77
CA ARG A 175 -4.58 20.36 16.94
C ARG A 175 -4.37 19.09 16.11
N ILE A 176 -4.75 17.92 16.63
CA ILE A 176 -4.64 16.65 15.89
C ILE A 176 -5.62 16.65 14.71
N ASP A 177 -6.85 17.12 14.93
CA ASP A 177 -7.89 17.18 13.92
C ASP A 177 -7.49 18.15 12.78
N GLU A 178 -7.12 19.40 13.09
CA GLU A 178 -6.76 20.38 12.06
C GLU A 178 -5.49 20.00 11.27
N ILE A 179 -4.48 19.41 11.95
CA ILE A 179 -3.30 18.88 11.24
C ILE A 179 -3.72 17.70 10.35
N GLY A 180 -4.66 16.88 10.81
CA GLY A 180 -5.23 15.79 10.04
C GLY A 180 -5.92 16.27 8.76
N ASP A 181 -6.73 17.32 8.87
CA ASP A 181 -7.49 17.88 7.75
C ASP A 181 -6.57 18.61 6.75
N LEU A 182 -5.55 19.33 7.22
CA LEU A 182 -4.48 19.86 6.35
C LEU A 182 -3.77 18.76 5.56
N LEU A 183 -3.40 17.65 6.22
CA LEU A 183 -2.79 16.49 5.53
C LEU A 183 -3.76 15.86 4.53
N PHE A 184 -5.04 15.77 4.87
CA PHE A 184 -6.08 15.25 3.99
C PHE A 184 -6.29 16.14 2.76
N ALA A 185 -6.31 17.45 2.93
CA ALA A 185 -6.39 18.44 1.85
C ALA A 185 -5.15 18.38 0.94
N CYS A 186 -3.95 18.20 1.50
CA CYS A 186 -2.72 17.99 0.73
C CYS A 186 -2.78 16.72 -0.14
N VAL A 187 -3.38 15.64 0.37
CA VAL A 187 -3.63 14.41 -0.42
C VAL A 187 -4.61 14.69 -1.55
N ASN A 188 -5.64 15.51 -1.30
CA ASN A 188 -6.60 15.90 -2.33
C ASN A 188 -5.95 16.72 -3.45
N LEU A 189 -5.07 17.65 -3.08
CA LEU A 189 -4.27 18.42 -4.03
C LEU A 189 -3.37 17.51 -4.88
N ALA A 190 -2.66 16.57 -4.25
CA ALA A 190 -1.81 15.61 -4.96
C ALA A 190 -2.63 14.77 -5.96
N ARG A 191 -3.81 14.29 -5.53
CA ARG A 191 -4.73 13.52 -6.38
C ARG A 191 -5.18 14.31 -7.61
N HIS A 192 -5.58 15.57 -7.42
CA HIS A 192 -5.97 16.49 -8.50
C HIS A 192 -4.81 16.82 -9.45
N ALA A 193 -3.59 16.87 -8.92
CA ALA A 193 -2.37 17.04 -9.73
C ALA A 193 -1.92 15.75 -10.45
N GLY A 194 -2.64 14.64 -10.31
CA GLY A 194 -2.25 13.34 -10.89
C GLY A 194 -1.02 12.70 -10.22
N VAL A 195 -0.72 13.08 -8.98
CA VAL A 195 0.44 12.63 -8.22
C VAL A 195 0.02 11.63 -7.15
N ASP A 196 0.74 10.51 -7.05
CA ASP A 196 0.61 9.59 -5.91
C ASP A 196 1.24 10.25 -4.65
N PRO A 197 0.44 10.56 -3.61
CA PRO A 197 0.92 11.28 -2.43
C PRO A 197 1.95 10.50 -1.62
N GLU A 198 1.82 9.16 -1.56
CA GLU A 198 2.75 8.29 -0.84
C GLU A 198 4.10 8.26 -1.58
N ALA A 199 4.08 8.15 -2.90
CA ALA A 199 5.29 8.21 -3.72
C ALA A 199 5.96 9.60 -3.64
N ALA A 200 5.16 10.67 -3.63
CA ALA A 200 5.65 12.04 -3.50
C ALA A 200 6.38 12.27 -2.17
N LEU A 201 5.76 11.87 -1.05
CA LEU A 201 6.37 12.00 0.27
C LEU A 201 7.63 11.13 0.39
N ARG A 202 7.60 9.88 -0.09
CA ARG A 202 8.79 9.01 -0.11
C ARG A 202 9.97 9.66 -0.85
N ARG A 203 9.70 10.30 -2.00
CA ARG A 203 10.72 11.04 -2.77
C ARG A 203 11.20 12.29 -2.03
N ALA A 204 10.33 12.97 -1.30
CA ALA A 204 10.70 14.10 -0.46
C ALA A 204 11.62 13.68 0.69
N ASN A 205 11.32 12.56 1.36
CA ASN A 205 12.13 12.00 2.44
C ASN A 205 13.54 11.62 1.95
N GLN A 206 13.63 10.87 0.83
CA GLN A 206 14.92 10.51 0.23
C GLN A 206 15.77 11.75 -0.13
N LYS A 207 15.13 12.80 -0.63
CA LYS A 207 15.79 14.08 -0.95
C LYS A 207 16.27 14.79 0.31
N PHE A 208 15.50 14.75 1.39
CA PHE A 208 15.89 15.30 2.68
C PHE A 208 17.10 14.55 3.25
N GLU A 209 17.04 13.21 3.32
CA GLU A 209 18.13 12.35 3.80
C GLU A 209 19.43 12.59 3.02
N HIS A 210 19.36 12.60 1.68
CA HIS A 210 20.52 12.85 0.82
C HIS A 210 21.14 14.23 1.09
N ARG A 211 20.31 15.25 1.30
CA ARG A 211 20.81 16.61 1.57
C ARG A 211 21.40 16.74 2.96
N PHE A 212 20.74 16.16 3.95
CA PHE A 212 21.22 16.19 5.33
C PHE A 212 22.56 15.45 5.47
N ARG A 213 22.73 14.30 4.81
CA ARG A 213 24.04 13.63 4.73
C ARG A 213 25.12 14.49 4.06
N GLY A 214 24.73 15.32 3.10
CA GLY A 214 25.62 16.32 2.50
C GLY A 214 26.07 17.39 3.50
N VAL A 215 25.15 17.86 4.36
CA VAL A 215 25.46 18.77 5.47
C VAL A 215 26.43 18.10 6.46
N GLU A 216 26.14 16.87 6.88
CA GLU A 216 27.02 16.10 7.77
C GLU A 216 28.43 15.93 7.19
N THR A 217 28.53 15.62 5.89
CA THR A 217 29.82 15.47 5.20
C THR A 217 30.58 16.79 5.14
N ALA A 218 29.89 17.91 4.89
CA ALA A 218 30.51 19.23 4.81
C ALA A 218 31.04 19.69 6.19
N LEU A 219 30.24 19.51 7.25
CA LEU A 219 30.65 19.80 8.62
C LEU A 219 31.82 18.92 9.06
N ALA A 220 31.80 17.63 8.72
CA ALA A 220 32.90 16.72 9.04
C ALA A 220 34.22 17.15 8.37
N ALA A 221 34.17 17.70 7.16
CA ALA A 221 35.34 18.27 6.49
C ALA A 221 35.90 19.51 7.21
N GLU A 222 35.09 20.19 8.01
CA GLU A 222 35.49 21.30 8.90
C GLU A 222 35.85 20.84 10.32
N ASN A 223 35.92 19.53 10.57
CA ASN A 223 36.07 18.94 11.91
C ASN A 223 34.96 19.35 12.90
N LYS A 224 33.75 19.63 12.38
CA LYS A 224 32.55 19.92 13.17
C LYS A 224 31.55 18.78 13.08
N SER A 225 30.65 18.71 14.05
CA SER A 225 29.49 17.82 14.06
C SER A 225 28.19 18.61 13.97
N THR A 226 27.09 17.96 13.58
CA THR A 226 25.75 18.58 13.59
C THR A 226 25.32 19.06 14.98
N GLY A 227 25.75 18.38 16.04
CA GLY A 227 25.44 18.78 17.42
C GLY A 227 26.21 20.01 17.92
N SER A 228 27.30 20.37 17.24
CA SER A 228 28.16 21.51 17.59
C SER A 228 28.04 22.68 16.60
N ALA A 229 27.33 22.49 15.49
CA ALA A 229 27.11 23.49 14.48
C ALA A 229 25.85 24.31 14.79
N SER A 230 25.88 25.60 14.46
CA SER A 230 24.69 26.45 14.49
C SER A 230 23.71 26.08 13.36
N LEU A 231 22.44 26.48 13.52
CA LEU A 231 21.43 26.33 12.47
C LEU A 231 21.83 27.06 11.19
N ASP A 232 22.44 28.25 11.30
CA ASP A 232 22.87 29.03 10.14
C ASP A 232 24.01 28.34 9.36
N GLU A 233 24.95 27.71 10.06
CA GLU A 233 26.00 26.89 9.42
C GLU A 233 25.40 25.67 8.70
N MET A 234 24.49 24.96 9.36
CA MET A 234 23.79 23.81 8.77
C MET A 234 22.98 24.22 7.53
N GLU A 235 22.27 25.34 7.60
CA GLU A 235 21.49 25.89 6.48
C GLU A 235 22.39 26.33 5.32
N GLY A 236 23.56 26.92 5.63
CA GLY A 236 24.57 27.27 4.62
C GLY A 236 25.03 26.05 3.83
N HIS A 237 25.42 24.97 4.51
CA HIS A 237 25.78 23.71 3.84
C HIS A 237 24.60 23.06 3.12
N TRP A 238 23.39 23.18 3.67
CA TRP A 238 22.18 22.65 3.04
C TRP A 238 21.91 23.31 1.69
N GLN A 239 22.02 24.64 1.61
CA GLN A 239 21.85 25.38 0.36
C GLN A 239 22.94 25.03 -0.66
N GLN A 240 24.19 24.86 -0.24
CA GLN A 240 25.26 24.38 -1.11
C GLN A 240 24.96 22.99 -1.69
N GLN A 241 24.50 22.05 -0.86
CA GLN A 241 24.13 20.71 -1.33
C GLN A 241 22.93 20.74 -2.29
N LYS A 242 21.96 21.63 -2.05
CA LYS A 242 20.81 21.86 -2.94
C LYS A 242 21.23 22.40 -4.31
N LEU A 243 22.28 23.22 -4.38
CA LEU A 243 22.85 23.69 -5.65
C LEU A 243 23.50 22.54 -6.42
N LYS A 244 24.32 21.71 -5.76
CA LYS A 244 24.94 20.50 -6.36
C LYS A 244 23.89 19.54 -6.94
N ASP A 245 22.78 19.32 -6.22
CA ASP A 245 21.67 18.51 -6.72
C ASP A 245 21.04 19.06 -8.01
N LYS A 246 20.90 20.39 -8.11
CA LYS A 246 20.33 21.05 -9.30
C LYS A 246 21.27 20.92 -10.50
N GLU A 247 22.57 21.08 -10.29
CA GLU A 247 23.58 20.91 -11.34
C GLU A 247 23.63 19.48 -11.87
N ARG A 248 23.57 18.48 -10.98
CA ARG A 248 23.54 17.06 -11.36
C ARG A 248 22.33 16.68 -12.21
N LYS A 249 21.18 17.35 -12.02
CA LYS A 249 19.96 17.13 -12.81
C LYS A 249 19.96 17.78 -14.19
N LYS A 250 20.86 18.74 -14.44
CA LYS A 250 20.99 19.42 -15.74
C LYS A 250 21.96 18.69 -16.69
N LYS A 251 22.81 17.81 -16.14
CA LYS A 251 23.68 16.90 -16.89
C LYS A 251 22.94 15.60 -17.16
#